data_AF-A0A374VGI4-F1
#
_entry.id   AF-A0A374VGI4-F1
#
_cell.length_a   1.000
_cell.length_b   1.000
_cell.length_c   1.000
_cell.angle_alpha   90.00
_cell.angle_beta   90.00
_cell.angle_gamma   90.00
#
_symmetry.space_group_name_H-M   'P 1'
#
loop_
_entity.id
_entity.type
_entity.pdbx_description
1 polymer ?
#
loop_
_entity_poly.entity_id
_entity_poly.type
_entity_poly.pdbx_seq_one_letter_code
_entity_poly.pdbx_strand_id
1 'polypeptide(L)'
;MGNDFVRIYLDAEDPISGASRTVCLGTFECSTPSRTVSGEVATGIATLYGRLHDLAKDDFDEPYTVPAGANAVSAAKAIAEGCGLEVVAEPSDYTLSTAWVFGIAATADTPDNKLGAVNRLLSAAGFRSASTDAYGRVLFRRYLEPAARPIDHTFSEGEDCRVLPDLTDEQDDFDAVNVVHVDFATQGESVRGTASDDSPQSEWSTVSTGRRIVKRYQYSDLPSGESVIAGGFYPLAGDGTHDSATFRCSGGGGTIETVGVSGCPIGGISQAIRITKGSGSGEIGIAQDKIFLKKGQPYTESVYLYASQRVQVRVQPIWREDDGGETATVAIGPGWTRLSLTATPAKSEEYSAGYIYLAASAPTGSYIDVAQVKVEEGVVATQFAVEAANEKAASLLATECSVIRRPIITAIYNPSADVYSACAIRLPSVGIELARACIRKMDLELSMGCPMRIELRMYMRG
;
A
#
# COMPACT_ATOMS: atom_id res chain seq x y z
N MET A 1 15.28 -32.18 32.55
CA MET A 1 15.74 -30.93 31.89
C MET A 1 15.11 -29.81 32.69
N GLY A 2 15.91 -28.90 33.25
CA GLY A 2 15.42 -27.72 33.99
C GLY A 2 15.05 -26.59 33.02
N ASN A 3 15.21 -25.33 33.43
CA ASN A 3 15.04 -24.14 32.59
C ASN A 3 16.17 -23.91 31.57
N ASP A 4 17.02 -24.91 31.32
CA ASP A 4 18.16 -24.80 30.41
C ASP A 4 17.72 -24.95 28.95
N PHE A 5 18.39 -24.22 28.05
CA PHE A 5 18.18 -24.39 26.62
C PHE A 5 18.72 -25.72 26.11
N VAL A 6 17.97 -26.33 25.19
CA VAL A 6 18.38 -27.53 24.46
C VAL A 6 18.84 -27.11 23.07
N ARG A 7 20.05 -27.49 22.70
CA ARG A 7 20.57 -27.30 21.34
C ARG A 7 20.64 -28.64 20.62
N ILE A 8 20.09 -28.69 19.42
CA ILE A 8 20.07 -29.88 18.59
C ILE A 8 21.13 -29.76 17.50
N TYR A 9 21.93 -30.81 17.35
CA TYR A 9 22.93 -30.94 16.30
C TYR A 9 22.61 -32.11 15.38
N LEU A 10 22.89 -31.93 14.10
CA LEU A 10 22.96 -32.99 13.11
C LEU A 10 24.42 -33.33 12.84
N ASP A 11 24.80 -34.56 13.15
CA ASP A 11 26.05 -35.15 12.68
C ASP A 11 25.77 -35.87 11.36
N ALA A 12 26.21 -35.28 10.26
CA ALA A 12 25.99 -35.80 8.92
C ALA A 12 27.30 -36.36 8.35
N GLU A 13 27.22 -37.54 7.74
CA GLU A 13 28.29 -38.16 6.96
C GLU A 13 27.80 -38.34 5.52
N ASP A 14 28.61 -37.91 4.56
CA ASP A 14 28.38 -38.19 3.14
C ASP A 14 28.77 -39.64 2.85
N PRO A 15 27.82 -40.52 2.46
CA PRO A 15 28.10 -41.93 2.24
C PRO A 15 28.98 -42.20 1.01
N ILE A 16 29.14 -41.22 0.11
CA ILE A 16 29.94 -41.34 -1.11
C ILE A 16 31.37 -40.85 -0.85
N SER A 17 31.53 -39.69 -0.21
CA SER A 17 32.84 -39.09 0.02
C SER A 17 33.46 -39.42 1.40
N GLY A 18 32.67 -39.92 2.35
CA GLY A 18 33.08 -40.15 3.75
C GLY A 18 33.28 -38.86 4.55
N ALA A 19 32.94 -37.70 4.00
CA ALA A 19 33.09 -36.42 4.69
C ALA A 19 32.04 -36.28 5.80
N SER A 20 32.46 -35.88 7.00
CA SER A 20 31.56 -35.64 8.14
C SER A 20 31.50 -34.17 8.54
N ARG A 21 30.33 -33.74 9.03
CA ARG A 21 30.09 -32.39 9.55
C ARG A 21 29.06 -32.42 10.68
N THR A 22 29.28 -31.55 11.67
CA THR A 22 28.30 -31.27 12.72
C THR A 22 27.64 -29.93 12.43
N VAL A 23 26.31 -29.90 12.34
CA VAL A 23 25.52 -28.69 12.03
C VAL A 23 24.53 -28.44 13.14
N CYS A 24 24.50 -27.22 13.68
CA CYS A 24 23.48 -26.81 14.65
C CYS A 24 22.14 -26.63 13.93
N LEU A 25 21.11 -27.35 14.36
CA LEU A 25 19.76 -27.28 13.81
C LEU A 25 18.89 -26.23 14.52
N GLY A 26 19.15 -25.96 15.79
CA GLY A 26 18.41 -24.97 16.54
C GLY A 26 18.68 -25.00 18.04
N THR A 27 18.33 -23.90 18.69
CA THR A 27 18.42 -23.70 20.14
C THR A 27 17.02 -23.39 20.67
N PHE A 28 16.56 -24.20 21.62
CA PHE A 28 15.16 -24.23 22.03
C PHE A 28 14.99 -24.21 23.55
N GLU A 29 13.89 -23.60 23.99
CA GLU A 29 13.31 -23.86 25.30
C GLU A 29 12.59 -25.21 25.29
N CYS A 30 12.74 -26.02 26.33
CA CYS A 30 12.21 -27.38 26.39
C CYS A 30 11.11 -27.53 27.44
N SER A 31 9.91 -27.89 26.98
CA SER A 31 8.79 -28.28 27.85
C SER A 31 8.63 -29.79 27.85
N THR A 32 8.66 -30.41 29.02
CA THR A 32 8.48 -31.87 29.20
C THR A 32 7.31 -32.14 30.15
N PRO A 33 6.06 -31.91 29.71
CA PRO A 33 4.89 -31.91 30.60
C PRO A 33 4.54 -33.30 31.13
N SER A 34 4.99 -34.37 30.48
CA SER A 34 4.67 -35.75 30.88
C SER A 34 5.81 -36.73 30.60
N ARG A 35 5.86 -37.77 31.44
CA ARG A 35 6.68 -38.97 31.24
C ARG A 35 5.87 -40.22 31.57
N THR A 36 6.13 -41.29 30.84
CA THR A 36 5.59 -42.63 31.06
C THR A 36 6.71 -43.52 31.57
N VAL A 37 6.46 -44.27 32.65
CA VAL A 37 7.44 -45.18 33.24
C VAL A 37 6.93 -46.61 33.10
N SER A 38 7.74 -47.48 32.50
CA SER A 38 7.49 -48.92 32.38
C SER A 38 8.73 -49.69 32.82
N GLY A 39 8.68 -50.25 34.03
CA GLY A 39 9.85 -50.91 34.63
C GLY A 39 11.02 -49.92 34.82
N GLU A 40 12.17 -50.25 34.24
CA GLU A 40 13.40 -49.42 34.28
C GLU A 40 13.45 -48.34 33.18
N VAL A 41 12.50 -48.35 32.23
CA VAL A 41 12.49 -47.41 31.11
C VAL A 41 11.50 -46.29 31.38
N ALA A 42 11.98 -45.05 31.31
CA ALA A 42 11.13 -43.87 31.26
C ALA A 42 11.17 -43.27 29.85
N THR A 43 10.00 -43.10 29.23
CA THR A 43 9.82 -42.41 27.95
C THR A 43 9.02 -41.12 28.17
N GLY A 44 9.20 -40.12 27.31
CA GLY A 44 8.48 -38.86 27.42
C GLY A 44 8.46 -38.12 26.09
N ILE A 45 7.57 -37.14 25.98
CA ILE A 45 7.48 -36.24 24.83
C ILE A 45 7.92 -34.86 25.31
N ALA A 46 8.85 -34.25 24.58
CA ALA A 46 9.29 -32.89 24.79
C ALA A 46 8.75 -31.99 23.66
N THR A 47 8.21 -30.83 24.02
CA THR A 47 7.87 -29.76 23.08
C THR A 47 8.93 -28.68 23.16
N LEU A 48 9.51 -28.34 22.01
CA LEU A 48 10.62 -27.40 21.91
C LEU A 48 10.15 -26.09 21.27
N TYR A 49 10.43 -24.96 21.92
CA TYR A 49 10.04 -23.62 21.45
C TYR A 49 11.27 -22.79 21.10
N GLY A 50 11.21 -22.04 19.99
CA GLY A 50 12.30 -21.13 19.60
C GLY A 50 12.41 -19.93 20.55
N ARG A 51 13.55 -19.21 20.51
CA ARG A 51 13.85 -18.11 21.45
C ARG A 51 12.88 -16.91 21.39
N LEU A 52 12.12 -16.74 20.31
CA LEU A 52 11.06 -15.71 20.25
C LEU A 52 9.86 -16.02 21.16
N HIS A 53 9.76 -17.24 21.68
CA HIS A 53 8.74 -17.61 22.67
C HIS A 53 8.81 -16.73 23.92
N ASP A 54 10.02 -16.35 24.38
CA ASP A 54 10.23 -15.42 25.49
C ASP A 54 9.49 -14.08 25.25
N LEU A 55 9.64 -13.49 24.06
CA LEU A 55 8.96 -12.24 23.69
C LEU A 55 7.45 -12.40 23.50
N ALA A 56 7.02 -13.59 23.05
CA ALA A 56 5.61 -13.86 22.82
C ALA A 56 4.85 -14.10 24.13
N LYS A 57 5.54 -14.55 25.18
CA LYS A 57 5.00 -14.83 26.51
C LYS A 57 5.16 -13.69 27.51
N ASP A 58 5.98 -12.70 27.18
CA ASP A 58 6.26 -11.54 28.00
C ASP A 58 5.47 -10.30 27.54
N ASP A 59 5.13 -9.44 28.50
CA ASP A 59 4.30 -8.25 28.31
C ASP A 59 4.90 -7.05 29.04
N PHE A 60 4.36 -5.86 28.81
CA PHE A 60 4.77 -4.65 29.51
C PHE A 60 3.97 -4.50 30.81
N ASP A 61 4.66 -4.36 31.95
CA ASP A 61 4.02 -4.16 33.26
C ASP A 61 3.25 -2.82 33.34
N GLU A 62 3.70 -1.83 32.57
CA GLU A 62 3.10 -0.49 32.45
C GLU A 62 3.08 -0.07 30.97
N PRO A 63 2.22 0.89 30.56
CA PRO A 63 2.20 1.39 29.19
C PRO A 63 3.58 1.83 28.72
N TYR A 64 4.12 1.13 27.72
CA TYR A 64 5.47 1.36 27.22
C TYR A 64 5.44 2.32 26.04
N THR A 65 6.02 3.51 26.21
CA THR A 65 6.01 4.57 25.20
C THR A 65 7.34 4.64 24.45
N VAL A 66 7.27 4.57 23.12
CA VAL A 66 8.36 4.95 22.22
C VAL A 66 8.08 6.35 21.69
N PRO A 67 8.86 7.38 22.05
CA PRO A 67 8.55 8.76 21.72
C PRO A 67 8.73 9.06 20.22
N ALA A 68 8.06 10.11 19.73
CA ALA A 68 8.31 10.66 18.41
C ALA A 68 9.80 11.05 18.27
N GLY A 69 10.37 10.82 17.09
CA GLY A 69 11.80 11.01 16.81
C GLY A 69 12.70 9.86 17.24
N ALA A 70 12.21 8.88 18.02
CA ALA A 70 13.00 7.70 18.37
C ALA A 70 13.17 6.75 17.18
N ASN A 71 14.35 6.12 17.10
CA ASN A 71 14.65 5.12 16.08
C ASN A 71 13.91 3.80 16.35
N ALA A 72 13.07 3.36 15.40
CA ALA A 72 12.17 2.23 15.63
C ALA A 72 12.92 0.89 15.80
N VAL A 73 13.98 0.65 15.01
CA VAL A 73 14.75 -0.61 15.07
C VAL A 73 15.57 -0.67 16.37
N SER A 74 16.12 0.46 16.81
CA SER A 74 16.84 0.54 18.08
C SER A 74 15.90 0.32 19.28
N ALA A 75 14.69 0.88 19.23
CA ALA A 75 13.67 0.62 20.25
C ALA A 75 13.23 -0.85 20.29
N ALA A 76 13.00 -1.47 19.11
CA ALA A 76 12.71 -2.89 19.01
C ALA A 76 13.83 -3.77 19.57
N LYS A 77 15.09 -3.38 19.31
CA LYS A 77 16.27 -4.07 19.82
C LYS A 77 16.35 -3.99 21.35
N ALA A 78 16.12 -2.81 21.91
CA ALA A 78 16.10 -2.63 23.37
C ALA A 78 15.03 -3.48 24.06
N ILE A 79 13.83 -3.61 23.46
CA ILE A 79 12.77 -4.48 23.99
C ILE A 79 13.24 -5.94 24.01
N ALA A 80 13.81 -6.42 22.89
CA ALA A 80 14.28 -7.81 22.78
C ALA A 80 15.45 -8.12 23.72
N GLU A 81 16.45 -7.23 23.79
CA GLU A 81 17.60 -7.36 24.71
C GLU A 81 17.17 -7.25 26.18
N GLY A 82 16.11 -6.48 26.46
CA GLY A 82 15.49 -6.41 27.79
C GLY A 82 14.91 -7.75 28.29
N CYS A 83 14.54 -8.65 27.36
CA CYS A 83 14.16 -10.03 27.67
C CYS A 83 15.36 -10.99 27.72
N GLY A 84 16.60 -10.48 27.69
CA GLY A 84 17.82 -11.30 27.74
C GLY A 84 18.18 -11.97 26.42
N LEU A 85 17.66 -11.49 25.29
CA LEU A 85 17.95 -12.01 23.96
C LEU A 85 19.14 -11.30 23.32
N GLU A 86 20.04 -12.04 22.67
CA GLU A 86 21.07 -11.45 21.82
C GLU A 86 20.47 -11.07 20.46
N VAL A 87 20.63 -9.81 20.04
CA VAL A 87 20.03 -9.28 18.81
C VAL A 87 21.08 -8.83 17.81
N VAL A 88 21.01 -9.40 16.61
CA VAL A 88 21.75 -8.98 15.42
C VAL A 88 20.80 -8.22 14.50
N ALA A 89 20.99 -6.90 14.40
CA ALA A 89 20.11 -6.01 13.64
C ALA A 89 20.86 -5.29 12.52
N GLU A 90 20.27 -5.26 11.33
CA GLU A 90 20.71 -4.36 10.26
C GLU A 90 20.44 -2.90 10.65
N PRO A 91 21.32 -1.94 10.25
CA PRO A 91 21.13 -0.54 10.59
C PRO A 91 19.92 0.07 9.89
N SER A 92 19.28 1.01 10.57
CA SER A 92 18.15 1.79 10.06
C SER A 92 18.19 3.20 10.64
N ASP A 93 17.88 4.19 9.82
CA ASP A 93 17.75 5.59 10.23
C ASP A 93 16.27 5.99 10.43
N TYR A 94 15.33 5.03 10.33
CA TYR A 94 13.91 5.30 10.44
C TYR A 94 13.52 5.71 11.87
N THR A 95 12.97 6.92 12.00
CA THR A 95 12.45 7.48 13.25
C THR A 95 10.92 7.61 13.19
N LEU A 96 10.25 7.35 14.32
CA LEU A 96 8.80 7.51 14.41
C LEU A 96 8.39 8.98 14.26
N SER A 97 7.35 9.27 13.49
CA SER A 97 6.79 10.63 13.37
C SER A 97 5.90 11.02 14.55
N THR A 98 5.31 10.04 15.23
CA THR A 98 4.45 10.21 16.40
C THR A 98 4.85 9.24 17.50
N ALA A 99 4.49 9.54 18.76
CA ALA A 99 4.74 8.63 19.86
C ALA A 99 3.85 7.38 19.74
N TRP A 100 4.43 6.20 19.94
CA TRP A 100 3.72 4.92 19.94
C TRP A 100 3.68 4.38 21.35
N VAL A 101 2.54 3.82 21.76
CA VAL A 101 2.34 3.25 23.09
C VAL A 101 1.91 1.79 22.95
N PHE A 102 2.53 0.92 23.73
CA PHE A 102 2.31 -0.53 23.79
C PHE A 102 1.89 -0.95 25.20
N GLY A 103 1.35 -2.16 25.35
CA GLY A 103 0.92 -2.74 26.63
C GLY A 103 -0.42 -2.22 27.16
N ILE A 104 -1.32 -1.76 26.28
CA ILE A 104 -2.62 -1.16 26.68
C ILE A 104 -3.84 -1.81 26.03
N ALA A 105 -3.73 -2.32 24.80
CA ALA A 105 -4.88 -2.88 24.09
C ALA A 105 -4.45 -4.00 23.14
N ALA A 106 -4.53 -5.24 23.62
CA ALA A 106 -4.40 -6.40 22.76
C ALA A 106 -5.74 -6.70 22.07
N THR A 107 -5.74 -6.83 20.76
CA THR A 107 -6.77 -7.59 20.02
C THR A 107 -6.15 -8.90 19.54
N ALA A 108 -6.97 -9.87 19.17
CA ALA A 108 -6.47 -11.17 18.67
C ALA A 108 -5.60 -11.02 17.40
N ASP A 109 -5.84 -10.00 16.58
CA ASP A 109 -5.14 -9.76 15.31
C ASP A 109 -3.89 -8.86 15.46
N THR A 110 -3.78 -8.10 16.55
CA THR A 110 -2.59 -7.33 16.93
C THR A 110 -2.32 -7.54 18.41
N PRO A 111 -1.68 -8.67 18.80
CA PRO A 111 -1.30 -8.90 20.18
C PRO A 111 -0.30 -7.83 20.61
N ASP A 112 -0.57 -7.15 21.72
CA ASP A 112 0.25 -6.05 22.23
C ASP A 112 1.39 -6.53 23.16
N ASN A 113 1.73 -7.82 23.07
CA ASN A 113 2.87 -8.42 23.78
C ASN A 113 4.21 -7.93 23.21
N LYS A 114 5.32 -8.20 23.89
CA LYS A 114 6.64 -7.67 23.48
C LYS A 114 7.02 -8.09 22.05
N LEU A 115 6.67 -9.31 21.62
CA LEU A 115 6.90 -9.74 20.22
C LEU A 115 6.06 -8.94 19.22
N GLY A 116 4.80 -8.66 19.53
CA GLY A 116 3.93 -7.82 18.73
C GLY A 116 4.48 -6.39 18.60
N ALA A 117 4.92 -5.79 19.72
CA ALA A 117 5.56 -4.48 19.73
C ALA A 117 6.83 -4.44 18.87
N VAL A 118 7.72 -5.41 19.04
CA VAL A 118 8.94 -5.56 18.22
C VAL A 118 8.58 -5.64 16.73
N ASN A 119 7.66 -6.53 16.35
CA ASN A 119 7.29 -6.69 14.94
C ASN A 119 6.59 -5.46 14.35
N ARG A 120 5.82 -4.71 15.13
CA ARG A 120 5.17 -3.48 14.68
C ARG A 120 6.20 -2.38 14.42
N LEU A 121 7.20 -2.22 15.29
CA LEU A 121 8.31 -1.29 15.11
C LEU A 121 9.17 -1.66 13.88
N LEU A 122 9.47 -2.95 13.71
CA LEU A 122 10.20 -3.45 12.54
C LEU A 122 9.43 -3.19 11.25
N SER A 123 8.13 -3.50 11.22
CA SER A 123 7.28 -3.27 10.05
C SER A 123 7.25 -1.79 9.65
N ALA A 124 7.13 -0.87 10.61
CA ALA A 124 7.18 0.57 10.36
C ALA A 124 8.48 1.03 9.69
N ALA A 125 9.60 0.40 10.06
CA ALA A 125 10.92 0.67 9.50
C ALA A 125 11.21 -0.08 8.18
N GLY A 126 10.26 -0.84 7.63
CA GLY A 126 10.46 -1.65 6.41
C GLY A 126 11.27 -2.92 6.65
N PHE A 127 11.29 -3.45 7.88
CA PHE A 127 11.91 -4.72 8.23
C PHE A 127 10.91 -5.86 8.18
N ARG A 128 11.40 -7.09 7.98
CA ARG A 128 10.58 -8.29 8.17
C ARG A 128 10.40 -8.58 9.66
N SER A 129 9.43 -9.42 10.01
CA SER A 129 9.25 -9.89 11.39
C SER A 129 10.53 -10.51 11.96
N ALA A 130 10.72 -10.38 13.27
CA ALA A 130 11.84 -10.97 13.97
C ALA A 130 11.92 -12.50 13.71
N SER A 131 13.13 -13.00 13.49
CA SER A 131 13.44 -14.42 13.33
C SER A 131 14.63 -14.80 14.21
N THR A 132 14.95 -16.08 14.34
CA THR A 132 16.15 -16.54 15.08
C THR A 132 17.06 -17.36 14.19
N ASP A 133 18.38 -17.25 14.40
CA ASP A 133 19.31 -18.23 13.83
C ASP A 133 19.35 -19.54 14.64
N ALA A 134 20.09 -20.54 14.14
CA ALA A 134 20.21 -21.84 14.81
C ALA A 134 20.84 -21.77 16.21
N TYR A 135 21.62 -20.73 16.51
CA TYR A 135 22.24 -20.51 17.82
C TYR A 135 21.32 -19.78 18.81
N GLY A 136 20.17 -19.30 18.33
CA GLY A 136 19.16 -18.63 19.15
C GLY A 136 19.28 -17.10 19.18
N ARG A 137 20.13 -16.50 18.33
CA ARG A 137 20.23 -15.04 18.21
C ARG A 137 19.05 -14.51 17.41
N VAL A 138 18.45 -13.43 17.88
CA VAL A 138 17.34 -12.76 17.18
C VAL A 138 17.91 -11.92 16.04
N LEU A 139 17.31 -12.05 14.86
CA LEU A 139 17.72 -11.39 13.63
C LEU A 139 16.69 -10.34 13.22
N PHE A 140 17.12 -9.09 13.06
CA PHE A 140 16.32 -8.05 12.41
C PHE A 140 16.92 -7.72 11.04
N ARG A 141 16.20 -8.09 9.97
CA ARG A 141 16.63 -7.87 8.59
C ARG A 141 15.60 -7.07 7.81
N ARG A 142 16.05 -6.26 6.86
CA ARG A 142 15.15 -5.51 5.97
C ARG A 142 14.23 -6.46 5.21
N TYR A 143 13.01 -6.00 4.96
CA TYR A 143 12.11 -6.71 4.07
C TYR A 143 12.55 -6.46 2.63
N LEU A 144 12.84 -7.55 1.91
CA LEU A 144 13.02 -7.54 0.47
C LEU A 144 11.86 -8.30 -0.15
N GLU A 145 11.26 -7.76 -1.21
CA GLU A 145 10.30 -8.50 -2.01
C GLU A 145 10.94 -9.81 -2.51
N PRO A 146 10.18 -10.92 -2.58
CA PRO A 146 10.67 -12.19 -3.09
C PRO A 146 11.48 -12.08 -4.39
N ALA A 147 11.04 -11.22 -5.32
CA ALA A 147 11.68 -10.99 -6.61
C ALA A 147 13.09 -10.35 -6.49
N ALA A 148 13.30 -9.51 -5.48
CA ALA A 148 14.54 -8.77 -5.25
C ALA A 148 15.57 -9.56 -4.42
N ARG A 149 15.19 -10.70 -3.82
CA ARG A 149 16.10 -11.52 -3.02
C ARG A 149 17.09 -12.27 -3.91
N PRO A 150 18.39 -12.31 -3.57
CA PRO A 150 19.33 -13.19 -4.26
C PRO A 150 18.86 -14.64 -4.14
N ILE A 151 19.05 -15.43 -5.20
CA ILE A 151 18.73 -16.85 -5.15
C ILE A 151 19.83 -17.53 -4.31
N ASP A 152 19.45 -18.05 -3.16
CA ASP A 152 20.37 -18.71 -2.22
C ASP A 152 20.70 -20.14 -2.65
N HIS A 153 19.78 -20.80 -3.35
CA HIS A 153 19.94 -22.20 -3.78
C HIS A 153 18.98 -22.59 -4.91
N THR A 154 19.33 -23.67 -5.62
CA THR A 154 18.49 -24.28 -6.66
C THR A 154 18.21 -25.74 -6.30
N PHE A 155 16.95 -26.14 -6.35
CA PHE A 155 16.52 -27.54 -6.31
C PHE A 155 16.41 -28.05 -7.73
N SER A 156 17.26 -29.00 -8.14
CA SER A 156 17.29 -29.52 -9.51
C SER A 156 17.31 -31.04 -9.55
N GLU A 157 16.59 -31.61 -10.52
CA GLU A 157 16.74 -33.02 -10.92
C GLU A 157 18.16 -33.33 -11.42
N GLY A 158 18.60 -34.58 -11.24
CA GLY A 158 19.93 -35.05 -11.64
C GLY A 158 20.51 -36.08 -10.67
N GLU A 159 21.79 -36.43 -10.88
CA GLU A 159 22.54 -37.39 -10.06
C GLU A 159 22.63 -36.96 -8.59
N ASP A 160 22.63 -35.66 -8.33
CA ASP A 160 22.63 -35.05 -6.98
C ASP A 160 21.25 -34.56 -6.54
N CYS A 161 20.16 -35.05 -7.14
CA CYS A 161 18.82 -34.60 -6.79
C CYS A 161 18.52 -34.93 -5.33
N ARG A 162 18.37 -33.87 -4.51
CA ARG A 162 18.01 -34.01 -3.10
C ARG A 162 16.52 -33.94 -2.86
N VAL A 163 15.71 -33.82 -3.91
CA VAL A 163 14.26 -33.63 -3.84
C VAL A 163 13.57 -34.92 -4.24
N LEU A 164 12.57 -35.31 -3.46
CA LEU A 164 11.70 -36.45 -3.79
C LEU A 164 10.74 -36.06 -4.93
N PRO A 165 10.35 -37.02 -5.78
CA PRO A 165 9.44 -36.76 -6.91
C PRO A 165 8.01 -36.43 -6.48
N ASP A 166 7.64 -36.71 -5.23
CA ASP A 166 6.32 -36.38 -4.68
C ASP A 166 6.24 -34.90 -4.29
N LEU A 167 5.33 -34.17 -4.92
CA LEU A 167 5.07 -32.76 -4.66
C LEU A 167 3.56 -32.44 -4.67
N THR A 168 3.18 -31.46 -3.85
CA THR A 168 1.87 -30.79 -3.93
C THR A 168 2.04 -29.39 -4.52
N ASP A 169 1.24 -29.01 -5.51
CA ASP A 169 1.24 -27.67 -6.11
C ASP A 169 -0.13 -27.02 -5.91
N GLU A 170 -0.22 -26.11 -4.95
CA GLU A 170 -1.44 -25.36 -4.68
C GLU A 170 -1.39 -24.01 -5.40
N GLN A 171 -2.46 -23.65 -6.09
CA GLN A 171 -2.66 -22.32 -6.66
C GLN A 171 -3.99 -21.78 -6.15
N ASP A 172 -3.93 -20.64 -5.46
CA ASP A 172 -5.10 -19.98 -4.88
C ASP A 172 -5.41 -18.72 -5.70
N ASP A 173 -6.19 -18.90 -6.77
CA ASP A 173 -6.54 -17.87 -7.75
C ASP A 173 -8.03 -17.50 -7.77
N PHE A 174 -8.87 -18.22 -7.03
CA PHE A 174 -10.32 -18.02 -7.08
C PHE A 174 -10.74 -16.61 -6.64
N ASP A 175 -10.04 -16.05 -5.65
CA ASP A 175 -10.28 -14.72 -5.09
C ASP A 175 -9.23 -13.69 -5.54
N ALA A 176 -8.54 -13.95 -6.65
CA ALA A 176 -7.54 -13.02 -7.21
C ALA A 176 -8.17 -11.65 -7.45
N VAL A 177 -7.72 -10.64 -6.70
CA VAL A 177 -8.30 -9.29 -6.76
C VAL A 177 -7.89 -8.63 -8.06
N ASN A 178 -8.86 -8.26 -8.90
CA ASN A 178 -8.61 -7.56 -10.16
C ASN A 178 -9.18 -6.14 -10.17
N VAL A 179 -9.78 -5.70 -9.06
CA VAL A 179 -10.22 -4.32 -8.86
C VAL A 179 -9.95 -3.89 -7.42
N VAL A 180 -9.34 -2.73 -7.24
CA VAL A 180 -9.19 -2.08 -5.93
C VAL A 180 -9.95 -0.78 -5.89
N HIS A 181 -10.75 -0.59 -4.84
CA HIS A 181 -11.33 0.69 -4.47
C HIS A 181 -10.63 1.24 -3.22
N VAL A 182 -10.32 2.54 -3.27
CA VAL A 182 -9.81 3.28 -2.11
C VAL A 182 -10.76 4.42 -1.83
N ASP A 183 -11.40 4.38 -0.67
CA ASP A 183 -12.30 5.41 -0.19
C ASP A 183 -11.57 6.26 0.86
N PHE A 184 -11.38 7.54 0.57
CA PHE A 184 -10.99 8.52 1.58
C PHE A 184 -12.23 9.29 1.99
N ALA A 185 -12.48 9.41 3.29
CA ALA A 185 -13.66 10.09 3.80
C ALA A 185 -13.33 10.89 5.06
N THR A 186 -13.78 12.14 5.10
CA THR A 186 -13.84 13.00 6.28
C THR A 186 -15.30 13.21 6.69
N GLN A 187 -15.58 14.07 7.68
CA GLN A 187 -16.96 14.37 8.08
C GLN A 187 -17.80 15.07 6.98
N GLY A 188 -17.16 15.71 6.00
CA GLY A 188 -17.86 16.51 4.98
C GLY A 188 -17.63 16.08 3.54
N GLU A 189 -16.56 15.33 3.25
CA GLU A 189 -16.18 14.98 1.89
C GLU A 189 -15.74 13.52 1.77
N SER A 190 -16.00 12.90 0.62
CA SER A 190 -15.50 11.58 0.30
C SER A 190 -15.05 11.48 -1.14
N VAL A 191 -13.91 10.82 -1.38
CA VAL A 191 -13.39 10.51 -2.70
C VAL A 191 -13.14 9.01 -2.82
N ARG A 192 -13.55 8.43 -3.96
CA ARG A 192 -13.24 7.06 -4.32
C ARG A 192 -12.22 7.03 -5.46
N GLY A 193 -11.06 6.47 -5.18
CA GLY A 193 -10.12 6.00 -6.18
C GLY A 193 -10.46 4.59 -6.66
N THR A 194 -10.23 4.30 -7.93
CA THR A 194 -10.43 2.97 -8.51
C THR A 194 -9.26 2.61 -9.41
N ALA A 195 -8.73 1.40 -9.22
CA ALA A 195 -7.85 0.75 -10.17
C ALA A 195 -8.44 -0.60 -10.57
N SER A 196 -8.30 -0.99 -11.82
CA SER A 196 -8.74 -2.29 -12.35
C SER A 196 -7.61 -2.88 -13.18
N ASP A 197 -7.38 -4.18 -13.05
CA ASP A 197 -6.56 -4.94 -13.97
C ASP A 197 -7.44 -5.30 -15.16
N ASP A 198 -7.25 -4.62 -16.29
CA ASP A 198 -7.92 -4.84 -17.56
C ASP A 198 -6.96 -5.37 -18.64
N SER A 199 -5.77 -5.82 -18.25
CA SER A 199 -4.75 -6.34 -19.17
C SER A 199 -5.24 -7.64 -19.83
N PRO A 200 -5.29 -7.73 -21.16
CA PRO A 200 -5.57 -8.99 -21.86
C PRO A 200 -4.47 -10.04 -21.70
N GLN A 201 -3.29 -9.65 -21.16
CA GLN A 201 -2.17 -10.55 -20.92
C GLN A 201 -2.23 -11.19 -19.53
N SER A 202 -2.95 -10.58 -18.59
CA SER A 202 -3.16 -11.11 -17.25
C SER A 202 -4.31 -12.10 -17.27
N GLU A 203 -4.04 -13.35 -16.87
CA GLU A 203 -5.03 -14.43 -16.77
C GLU A 203 -6.15 -14.10 -15.78
N TRP A 204 -5.85 -13.29 -14.76
CA TRP A 204 -6.76 -12.93 -13.67
C TRP A 204 -7.43 -11.56 -13.85
N SER A 205 -7.16 -10.87 -14.96
CA SER A 205 -7.74 -9.56 -15.22
C SER A 205 -9.26 -9.62 -15.37
N THR A 206 -9.88 -8.44 -15.25
CA THR A 206 -11.32 -8.26 -15.51
C THR A 206 -11.72 -8.67 -16.94
N VAL A 207 -10.82 -8.57 -17.91
CA VAL A 207 -11.04 -8.96 -19.31
C VAL A 207 -10.98 -10.47 -19.47
N SER A 208 -9.96 -11.12 -18.91
CA SER A 208 -9.74 -12.57 -19.04
C SER A 208 -10.76 -13.39 -18.27
N THR A 209 -11.10 -12.96 -17.05
CA THR A 209 -12.06 -13.67 -16.18
C THR A 209 -13.52 -13.32 -16.48
N GLY A 210 -13.77 -12.17 -17.14
CA GLY A 210 -15.10 -11.60 -17.31
C GLY A 210 -15.80 -11.21 -16.01
N ARG A 211 -15.07 -11.14 -14.89
CA ARG A 211 -15.60 -10.87 -13.54
C ARG A 211 -14.79 -9.77 -12.85
N ARG A 212 -15.46 -9.06 -11.93
CA ARG A 212 -14.82 -8.07 -11.05
C ARG A 212 -14.76 -8.64 -9.63
N ILE A 213 -13.55 -8.91 -9.16
CA ILE A 213 -13.25 -9.33 -7.78
C ILE A 213 -12.64 -8.11 -7.09
N VAL A 214 -13.40 -7.52 -6.17
CA VAL A 214 -13.16 -6.17 -5.66
C VAL A 214 -12.67 -6.21 -4.22
N LYS A 215 -11.55 -5.53 -3.94
CA LYS A 215 -11.10 -5.24 -2.56
C LYS A 215 -11.23 -3.75 -2.26
N ARG A 216 -11.69 -3.41 -1.05
CA ARG A 216 -11.92 -2.03 -0.61
C ARG A 216 -11.00 -1.67 0.54
N TYR A 217 -10.46 -0.45 0.47
CA TYR A 217 -9.68 0.19 1.52
C TYR A 217 -10.36 1.49 1.95
N GLN A 218 -10.30 1.81 3.24
CA GLN A 218 -10.87 3.03 3.81
C GLN A 218 -9.81 3.79 4.59
N TYR A 219 -9.77 5.10 4.40
CA TYR A 219 -8.87 6.03 5.07
C TYR A 219 -9.66 7.27 5.53
N SER A 220 -9.28 7.83 6.68
CA SER A 220 -10.02 8.92 7.35
C SER A 220 -9.58 10.33 6.95
N ASP A 221 -8.60 10.46 6.04
CA ASP A 221 -7.97 11.74 5.67
C ASP A 221 -7.93 11.88 4.15
N LEU A 222 -8.21 13.06 3.58
CA LEU A 222 -8.13 13.27 2.13
C LEU A 222 -6.67 13.32 1.65
N PRO A 223 -6.36 12.74 0.48
CA PRO A 223 -4.98 12.61 -0.02
C PRO A 223 -4.43 13.88 -0.71
N SER A 224 -5.23 14.93 -0.90
CA SER A 224 -4.84 16.18 -1.58
C SER A 224 -5.07 17.43 -0.74
N GLY A 225 -4.41 18.54 -1.10
CA GLY A 225 -4.52 19.82 -0.40
C GLY A 225 -5.95 20.33 -0.23
N GLU A 226 -6.18 21.04 0.87
CA GLU A 226 -7.49 21.63 1.21
C GLU A 226 -7.91 22.65 0.16
N SER A 227 -9.13 22.50 -0.34
CA SER A 227 -9.76 23.45 -1.23
C SER A 227 -10.51 24.50 -0.41
N VAL A 228 -10.37 25.79 -0.75
CA VAL A 228 -11.19 26.87 -0.18
C VAL A 228 -12.55 27.00 -0.85
N ILE A 229 -12.74 26.38 -2.02
CA ILE A 229 -14.05 26.20 -2.66
C ILE A 229 -14.61 24.83 -2.30
N ALA A 230 -15.93 24.74 -2.12
CA ALA A 230 -16.64 23.49 -1.81
C ALA A 230 -17.24 22.85 -3.07
N GLY A 231 -17.33 21.52 -3.09
CA GLY A 231 -18.00 20.78 -4.17
C GLY A 231 -17.25 20.75 -5.51
N GLY A 232 -16.01 21.26 -5.56
CA GLY A 232 -15.19 21.28 -6.79
C GLY A 232 -14.79 19.89 -7.31
N PHE A 233 -14.94 18.85 -6.49
CA PHE A 233 -14.69 17.45 -6.83
C PHE A 233 -15.80 16.83 -7.71
N TYR A 234 -17.06 17.18 -7.42
CA TYR A 234 -18.25 16.82 -8.18
C TYR A 234 -19.06 18.10 -8.44
N PRO A 235 -18.60 18.96 -9.35
CA PRO A 235 -19.17 20.29 -9.50
C PRO A 235 -20.64 20.21 -9.95
N LEU A 236 -21.48 21.01 -9.28
CA LEU A 236 -22.92 21.11 -9.51
C LEU A 236 -23.31 22.57 -9.77
N ALA A 237 -24.12 22.82 -10.79
CA ALA A 237 -24.74 24.12 -11.00
C ALA A 237 -25.85 24.36 -9.94
N GLY A 238 -25.89 25.54 -9.34
CA GLY A 238 -26.87 25.90 -8.30
C GLY A 238 -26.70 27.33 -7.78
N ASP A 239 -27.03 27.54 -6.50
CA ASP A 239 -26.98 28.84 -5.82
C ASP A 239 -25.59 29.47 -5.80
N GLY A 240 -24.53 28.65 -5.87
CA GLY A 240 -23.17 29.15 -6.07
C GLY A 240 -22.50 29.71 -4.83
N THR A 241 -22.86 29.23 -3.64
CA THR A 241 -22.20 29.64 -2.39
C THR A 241 -21.34 28.50 -1.84
N HIS A 242 -20.33 28.84 -1.04
CA HIS A 242 -19.53 27.86 -0.31
C HIS A 242 -20.40 26.85 0.46
N ASP A 243 -21.38 27.35 1.23
CA ASP A 243 -22.27 26.51 2.04
C ASP A 243 -23.18 25.57 1.21
N SER A 244 -23.56 26.00 0.00
CA SER A 244 -24.37 25.17 -0.89
C SER A 244 -23.55 24.12 -1.64
N ALA A 245 -22.20 24.20 -1.61
CA ALA A 245 -21.28 23.35 -2.37
C ALA A 245 -21.63 23.26 -3.87
N THR A 246 -22.18 24.35 -4.42
CA THR A 246 -22.56 24.47 -5.83
C THR A 246 -21.90 25.70 -6.46
N PHE A 247 -22.00 25.82 -7.78
CA PHE A 247 -21.49 26.93 -8.57
C PHE A 247 -22.62 27.66 -9.26
N ARG A 248 -22.60 28.99 -9.23
CA ARG A 248 -23.59 29.82 -9.93
C ARG A 248 -23.11 30.18 -11.32
N CYS A 249 -24.06 30.58 -12.16
CA CYS A 249 -23.78 31.22 -13.43
C CYS A 249 -23.09 32.58 -13.21
N SER A 250 -22.10 32.88 -14.04
CA SER A 250 -21.45 34.19 -14.11
C SER A 250 -21.37 34.67 -15.55
N GLY A 251 -21.78 35.91 -15.81
CA GLY A 251 -21.90 36.46 -17.16
C GLY A 251 -23.24 36.13 -17.84
N GLY A 252 -23.53 36.85 -18.93
CA GLY A 252 -24.78 36.74 -19.69
C GLY A 252 -24.62 36.12 -21.08
N GLY A 253 -23.45 35.56 -21.39
CA GLY A 253 -23.08 35.08 -22.72
C GLY A 253 -23.62 33.72 -23.13
N GLY A 254 -24.40 33.04 -22.27
CA GLY A 254 -24.78 31.64 -22.45
C GLY A 254 -25.49 31.03 -21.23
N THR A 255 -25.35 29.71 -21.07
CA THR A 255 -25.98 28.93 -19.98
C THR A 255 -24.99 28.00 -19.30
N ILE A 256 -25.34 27.55 -18.09
CA ILE A 256 -24.65 26.47 -17.38
C ILE A 256 -25.64 25.37 -17.02
N GLU A 257 -25.19 24.11 -17.01
CA GLU A 257 -25.98 22.96 -16.56
C GLU A 257 -25.08 21.82 -16.06
N THR A 258 -25.56 21.03 -15.11
CA THR A 258 -24.87 19.80 -14.68
C THR A 258 -25.12 18.69 -15.71
N VAL A 259 -24.06 18.05 -16.21
CA VAL A 259 -24.14 16.99 -17.23
C VAL A 259 -23.36 15.75 -16.81
N GLY A 260 -23.76 14.59 -17.34
CA GLY A 260 -22.94 13.39 -17.32
C GLY A 260 -21.83 13.46 -18.37
N VAL A 261 -20.62 13.03 -18.01
CA VAL A 261 -19.46 12.98 -18.92
C VAL A 261 -18.83 11.59 -18.90
N SER A 262 -18.10 11.26 -19.97
CA SER A 262 -17.33 10.03 -20.09
C SER A 262 -16.00 10.29 -20.78
N GLY A 263 -15.08 9.32 -20.72
CA GLY A 263 -13.78 9.43 -21.38
C GLY A 263 -12.83 10.43 -20.75
N CYS A 264 -13.06 10.85 -19.49
CA CYS A 264 -12.11 11.64 -18.72
C CYS A 264 -10.86 10.79 -18.43
N PRO A 265 -9.64 11.31 -18.72
CA PRO A 265 -8.38 10.61 -18.38
C PRO A 265 -8.22 10.40 -16.87
N ILE A 266 -8.80 11.29 -16.06
CA ILE A 266 -8.92 11.08 -14.63
C ILE A 266 -10.07 10.08 -14.42
N GLY A 267 -9.73 8.83 -14.11
CA GLY A 267 -10.70 7.77 -13.85
C GLY A 267 -11.64 8.12 -12.68
N GLY A 268 -12.92 7.73 -12.79
CA GLY A 268 -13.92 7.99 -11.76
C GLY A 268 -14.70 9.31 -11.92
N ILE A 269 -14.38 10.11 -12.95
CA ILE A 269 -15.16 11.29 -13.33
C ILE A 269 -16.30 10.91 -14.25
N SER A 270 -17.53 11.12 -13.79
CA SER A 270 -18.76 10.84 -14.56
C SER A 270 -19.69 12.05 -14.69
N GLN A 271 -19.31 13.21 -14.14
CA GLN A 271 -20.12 14.42 -14.10
C GLN A 271 -19.23 15.66 -14.30
N ALA A 272 -19.82 16.72 -14.86
CA ALA A 272 -19.23 18.04 -14.99
C ALA A 272 -20.30 19.13 -14.97
N ILE A 273 -19.89 20.39 -14.82
CA ILE A 273 -20.73 21.54 -15.21
C ILE A 273 -20.39 21.92 -16.65
N ARG A 274 -21.36 21.82 -17.54
CA ARG A 274 -21.28 22.32 -18.91
C ARG A 274 -21.55 23.82 -18.93
N ILE A 275 -20.64 24.57 -19.53
CA ILE A 275 -20.78 25.99 -19.84
C ILE A 275 -20.95 26.11 -21.35
N THR A 276 -22.13 26.52 -21.81
CA THR A 276 -22.48 26.59 -23.24
C THR A 276 -22.55 28.04 -23.70
N LYS A 277 -21.85 28.39 -24.79
CA LYS A 277 -21.92 29.71 -25.38
C LYS A 277 -23.24 29.94 -26.11
N GLY A 278 -23.98 30.96 -25.71
CA GLY A 278 -25.18 31.45 -26.40
C GLY A 278 -24.87 32.54 -27.45
N SER A 279 -25.93 33.13 -28.02
CA SER A 279 -25.82 34.20 -29.03
C SER A 279 -25.48 35.59 -28.48
N GLY A 280 -25.42 35.76 -27.16
CA GLY A 280 -25.09 37.04 -26.52
C GLY A 280 -23.62 37.46 -26.72
N SER A 281 -23.34 38.76 -26.64
CA SER A 281 -22.01 39.34 -26.87
C SER A 281 -21.03 39.23 -25.70
N GLY A 282 -21.43 38.63 -24.57
CA GLY A 282 -20.62 38.48 -23.36
C GLY A 282 -19.97 37.10 -23.23
N GLU A 283 -19.08 36.99 -22.24
CA GLU A 283 -18.60 35.71 -21.72
C GLU A 283 -19.65 35.03 -20.84
N ILE A 284 -19.44 33.75 -20.58
CA ILE A 284 -20.27 32.92 -19.71
C ILE A 284 -19.37 31.98 -18.93
N GLY A 285 -19.67 31.78 -17.66
CA GLY A 285 -18.83 30.99 -16.78
C GLY A 285 -19.52 30.60 -15.50
N ILE A 286 -18.71 30.10 -14.58
CA ILE A 286 -19.12 29.73 -13.23
C ILE A 286 -18.30 30.48 -12.19
N ALA A 287 -18.81 30.53 -10.97
CA ALA A 287 -18.11 30.99 -9.78
C ALA A 287 -18.74 30.41 -8.52
N GLN A 288 -18.01 30.45 -7.41
CA GLN A 288 -18.55 30.24 -6.07
C GLN A 288 -18.28 31.47 -5.19
N ASP A 289 -19.30 31.88 -4.44
CA ASP A 289 -19.28 33.03 -3.55
C ASP A 289 -19.09 32.62 -2.08
N LYS A 290 -18.90 33.61 -1.22
CA LYS A 290 -18.80 33.49 0.23
C LYS A 290 -17.56 32.76 0.73
N ILE A 291 -16.41 33.08 0.13
CA ILE A 291 -15.15 32.43 0.45
C ILE A 291 -14.23 33.42 1.14
N PHE A 292 -13.88 33.14 2.39
CA PHE A 292 -12.98 34.00 3.15
C PHE A 292 -11.52 33.70 2.78
N LEU A 293 -10.80 34.71 2.28
CA LEU A 293 -9.40 34.60 1.89
C LEU A 293 -8.53 35.54 2.73
N LYS A 294 -7.25 35.21 2.87
CA LYS A 294 -6.29 35.99 3.66
C LYS A 294 -5.48 36.91 2.75
N LYS A 295 -5.34 38.18 3.15
CA LYS A 295 -4.48 39.16 2.47
C LYS A 295 -3.05 38.63 2.32
N GLY A 296 -2.49 38.77 1.12
CA GLY A 296 -1.09 38.46 0.85
C GLY A 296 -0.77 36.96 0.82
N GLN A 297 -1.76 36.08 1.05
CA GLN A 297 -1.59 34.65 0.88
C GLN A 297 -1.93 34.27 -0.56
N PRO A 298 -1.03 33.63 -1.31
CA PRO A 298 -1.33 33.20 -2.66
C PRO A 298 -2.35 32.05 -2.64
N TYR A 299 -3.25 32.03 -3.62
CA TYR A 299 -4.19 30.95 -3.86
C TYR A 299 -4.08 30.49 -5.31
N THR A 300 -3.90 29.19 -5.52
CA THR A 300 -3.80 28.57 -6.84
C THR A 300 -5.12 27.89 -7.20
N GLU A 301 -5.73 28.32 -8.30
CA GLU A 301 -6.81 27.58 -8.96
C GLU A 301 -6.21 26.50 -9.86
N SER A 302 -6.78 25.31 -9.82
CA SER A 302 -6.55 24.21 -10.75
C SER A 302 -7.89 23.75 -11.30
N VAL A 303 -8.00 23.64 -12.62
CA VAL A 303 -9.22 23.17 -13.29
C VAL A 303 -8.87 22.07 -14.29
N TYR A 304 -9.71 21.03 -14.32
CA TYR A 304 -9.71 20.01 -15.36
C TYR A 304 -11.02 20.08 -16.13
N LEU A 305 -10.93 20.33 -17.43
CA LEU A 305 -12.10 20.58 -18.27
C LEU A 305 -11.96 19.94 -19.65
N TYR A 306 -13.08 19.66 -20.28
CA TYR A 306 -13.16 19.24 -21.68
C TYR A 306 -13.64 20.41 -22.53
N ALA A 307 -13.08 20.61 -23.73
CA ALA A 307 -13.61 21.55 -24.71
C ALA A 307 -14.17 20.84 -25.93
N SER A 308 -15.32 21.29 -26.43
CA SER A 308 -15.96 20.71 -27.61
C SER A 308 -15.22 21.01 -28.91
N GLN A 309 -14.49 22.12 -28.95
CA GLN A 309 -13.72 22.60 -30.08
C GLN A 309 -12.69 23.63 -29.60
N ARG A 310 -11.94 24.23 -30.54
CA ARG A 310 -10.97 25.27 -30.20
C ARG A 310 -11.68 26.52 -29.67
N VAL A 311 -11.43 26.89 -28.42
CA VAL A 311 -12.05 28.03 -27.73
C VAL A 311 -11.04 28.77 -26.86
N GLN A 312 -11.40 29.98 -26.41
CA GLN A 312 -10.64 30.74 -25.41
C GLN A 312 -11.33 30.56 -24.06
N VAL A 313 -10.57 30.10 -23.06
CA VAL A 313 -11.04 29.94 -21.68
C VAL A 313 -10.29 30.93 -20.81
N ARG A 314 -11.02 31.67 -19.99
CA ARG A 314 -10.44 32.58 -18.99
C ARG A 314 -10.60 31.98 -17.60
N VAL A 315 -9.49 31.86 -16.89
CA VAL A 315 -9.41 31.38 -15.51
C VAL A 315 -9.12 32.57 -14.61
N GLN A 316 -9.76 32.61 -13.45
CA GLN A 316 -9.63 33.68 -12.46
C GLN A 316 -9.84 33.10 -11.05
N PRO A 317 -8.76 32.84 -10.30
CA PRO A 317 -8.85 32.16 -9.02
C PRO A 317 -9.77 32.86 -8.03
N ILE A 318 -9.71 34.19 -8.00
CA ILE A 318 -10.43 35.04 -7.05
C ILE A 318 -10.92 36.31 -7.75
N TRP A 319 -12.03 36.87 -7.27
CA TRP A 319 -12.52 38.16 -7.72
C TRP A 319 -13.20 38.93 -6.59
N ARG A 320 -13.02 40.25 -6.63
CA ARG A 320 -13.75 41.24 -5.85
C ARG A 320 -13.81 42.55 -6.62
N GLU A 321 -14.80 43.39 -6.36
CA GLU A 321 -15.02 44.66 -7.06
C GLU A 321 -13.81 45.61 -6.99
N ASP A 322 -13.12 45.66 -5.86
CA ASP A 322 -11.98 46.55 -5.62
C ASP A 322 -10.60 45.92 -5.89
N ASP A 323 -10.54 44.61 -6.09
CA ASP A 323 -9.30 43.85 -6.32
C ASP A 323 -9.14 43.46 -7.80
N GLY A 324 -10.25 43.19 -8.49
CA GLY A 324 -10.26 42.66 -9.85
C GLY A 324 -9.73 41.22 -9.94
N GLY A 325 -8.65 40.89 -9.24
CA GLY A 325 -8.01 39.57 -9.22
C GLY A 325 -7.20 39.25 -10.49
N GLU A 326 -6.24 38.34 -10.38
CA GLU A 326 -5.45 37.85 -11.51
C GLU A 326 -6.30 37.01 -12.48
N THR A 327 -6.07 37.21 -13.77
CA THR A 327 -6.76 36.47 -14.84
C THR A 327 -5.79 35.96 -15.89
N ALA A 328 -6.10 34.82 -16.49
CA ALA A 328 -5.39 34.29 -17.64
C ALA A 328 -6.38 33.76 -18.67
N THR A 329 -6.21 34.18 -19.92
CA THR A 329 -7.01 33.68 -21.05
C THR A 329 -6.15 32.77 -21.91
N VAL A 330 -6.58 31.52 -22.07
CA VAL A 330 -5.83 30.46 -22.74
C VAL A 330 -6.64 29.88 -23.89
N ALA A 331 -6.00 29.75 -25.05
CA ALA A 331 -6.56 29.05 -26.19
C ALA A 331 -6.39 27.54 -26.00
N ILE A 332 -7.48 26.78 -25.97
CA ILE A 332 -7.46 25.32 -25.84
C ILE A 332 -8.10 24.68 -27.06
N GLY A 333 -7.64 23.48 -27.43
CA GLY A 333 -8.22 22.67 -28.51
C GLY A 333 -9.36 21.76 -28.02
N PRO A 334 -10.00 20.98 -28.91
CA PRO A 334 -10.96 19.96 -28.48
C PRO A 334 -10.27 18.90 -27.60
N GLY A 335 -10.98 18.42 -26.57
CA GLY A 335 -10.47 17.42 -25.64
C GLY A 335 -10.23 17.93 -24.23
N TRP A 336 -9.68 17.06 -23.39
CA TRP A 336 -9.39 17.32 -21.98
C TRP A 336 -8.14 18.17 -21.80
N THR A 337 -8.24 19.20 -20.96
CA THR A 337 -7.14 20.13 -20.66
C THR A 337 -7.13 20.43 -19.16
N ARG A 338 -5.92 20.50 -18.58
CA ARG A 338 -5.68 21.02 -17.24
C ARG A 338 -5.17 22.46 -17.34
N LEU A 339 -5.76 23.37 -16.59
CA LEU A 339 -5.29 24.75 -16.47
C LEU A 339 -5.05 25.07 -14.99
N SER A 340 -4.17 26.04 -14.74
CA SER A 340 -3.93 26.55 -13.40
C SER A 340 -3.52 28.02 -13.44
N LEU A 341 -3.94 28.78 -12.43
CA LEU A 341 -3.55 30.17 -12.24
C LEU A 341 -3.43 30.45 -10.74
N THR A 342 -2.49 31.32 -10.36
CA THR A 342 -2.35 31.78 -8.97
C THR A 342 -2.74 33.25 -8.88
N ALA A 343 -3.43 33.60 -7.81
CA ALA A 343 -3.84 34.96 -7.47
C ALA A 343 -3.48 35.27 -6.02
N THR A 344 -3.27 36.54 -5.69
CA THR A 344 -3.00 36.95 -4.30
C THR A 344 -4.01 38.01 -3.85
N PRO A 345 -4.88 37.73 -2.86
CA PRO A 345 -5.86 38.68 -2.37
C PRO A 345 -5.20 39.94 -1.80
N ALA A 346 -5.72 41.10 -2.16
CA ALA A 346 -5.29 42.37 -1.58
C ALA A 346 -5.82 42.61 -0.16
N LYS A 347 -6.86 41.86 0.27
CA LYS A 347 -7.56 42.02 1.56
C LYS A 347 -7.90 40.68 2.22
N SER A 348 -8.10 40.70 3.55
CA SER A 348 -8.53 39.55 4.34
C SER A 348 -10.05 39.58 4.54
N GLU A 349 -10.81 39.20 3.53
CA GLU A 349 -12.28 39.33 3.51
C GLU A 349 -12.92 38.23 2.65
N GLU A 350 -14.23 38.36 2.43
CA GLU A 350 -15.02 37.52 1.54
C GLU A 350 -14.78 37.86 0.06
N TYR A 351 -14.52 36.82 -0.73
CA TYR A 351 -14.31 36.83 -2.17
C TYR A 351 -15.28 35.86 -2.85
N SER A 352 -15.43 36.02 -4.16
CA SER A 352 -15.84 34.95 -5.05
C SER A 352 -14.61 34.28 -5.64
N ALA A 353 -14.61 32.97 -5.82
CA ALA A 353 -13.46 32.21 -6.30
C ALA A 353 -13.84 31.12 -7.32
N GLY A 354 -12.83 30.55 -7.97
CA GLY A 354 -12.98 29.44 -8.92
C GLY A 354 -13.68 29.86 -10.21
N TYR A 355 -13.33 31.04 -10.74
CA TYR A 355 -13.97 31.53 -11.96
C TYR A 355 -13.37 30.88 -13.20
N ILE A 356 -14.25 30.23 -13.97
CA ILE A 356 -13.92 29.63 -15.26
C ILE A 356 -14.92 30.16 -16.28
N TYR A 357 -14.42 30.87 -17.28
CA TYR A 357 -15.23 31.49 -18.32
C TYR A 357 -14.90 30.94 -19.70
N LEU A 358 -15.95 30.66 -20.47
CA LEU A 358 -15.90 30.58 -21.92
C LEU A 358 -15.99 32.00 -22.48
N ALA A 359 -14.94 32.44 -23.17
CA ALA A 359 -14.80 33.83 -23.59
C ALA A 359 -15.90 34.30 -24.56
N ALA A 360 -16.15 35.61 -24.60
CA ALA A 360 -17.11 36.22 -25.50
C ALA A 360 -16.89 35.89 -26.99
N SER A 361 -15.63 35.69 -27.39
CA SER A 361 -15.24 35.33 -28.75
C SER A 361 -15.51 33.87 -29.13
N ALA A 362 -15.96 33.03 -28.20
CA ALA A 362 -16.26 31.64 -28.48
C ALA A 362 -17.44 31.52 -29.46
N PRO A 363 -17.43 30.55 -30.39
CA PRO A 363 -18.56 30.35 -31.30
C PRO A 363 -19.83 29.96 -30.55
N THR A 364 -20.98 30.47 -30.98
CA THR A 364 -22.29 30.05 -30.46
C THR A 364 -22.46 28.53 -30.57
N GLY A 365 -22.91 27.89 -29.50
CA GLY A 365 -23.07 26.43 -29.40
C GLY A 365 -21.81 25.67 -28.99
N SER A 366 -20.65 26.33 -28.91
CA SER A 366 -19.46 25.75 -28.28
C SER A 366 -19.67 25.58 -26.78
N TYR A 367 -18.96 24.62 -26.18
CA TYR A 367 -19.06 24.40 -24.75
C TYR A 367 -17.73 23.91 -24.15
N ILE A 368 -17.61 24.12 -22.85
CA ILE A 368 -16.61 23.47 -22.00
C ILE A 368 -17.33 22.72 -20.87
N ASP A 369 -16.80 21.56 -20.49
CA ASP A 369 -17.31 20.77 -19.36
C ASP A 369 -16.27 20.81 -18.25
N VAL A 370 -16.56 21.52 -17.16
CA VAL A 370 -15.71 21.61 -15.97
C VAL A 370 -15.92 20.37 -15.12
N ALA A 371 -14.98 19.44 -15.18
CA ALA A 371 -15.06 18.16 -14.48
C ALA A 371 -14.55 18.25 -13.04
N GLN A 372 -13.46 18.99 -12.81
CA GLN A 372 -12.95 19.28 -11.48
C GLN A 372 -12.39 20.70 -11.41
N VAL A 373 -12.58 21.32 -10.25
CA VAL A 373 -11.99 22.61 -9.92
C VAL A 373 -11.56 22.58 -8.46
N LYS A 374 -10.42 23.19 -8.16
CA LYS A 374 -9.89 23.35 -6.81
C LYS A 374 -9.22 24.71 -6.72
N VAL A 375 -9.42 25.41 -5.61
CA VAL A 375 -8.66 26.61 -5.26
C VAL A 375 -8.01 26.34 -3.92
N GLU A 376 -6.69 26.43 -3.82
CA GLU A 376 -5.94 26.04 -2.61
C GLU A 376 -4.91 27.10 -2.21
N GLU A 377 -4.61 27.22 -0.92
CA GLU A 377 -3.57 28.13 -0.40
C GLU A 377 -2.19 27.66 -0.89
N GLY A 378 -1.42 28.56 -1.51
CA GLY A 378 -0.09 28.27 -2.06
C GLY A 378 0.10 28.83 -3.47
N VAL A 379 1.31 28.62 -4.00
CA VAL A 379 1.69 28.98 -5.39
C VAL A 379 1.86 27.76 -6.29
N VAL A 380 1.72 26.55 -5.73
CA VAL A 380 1.90 25.27 -6.43
C VAL A 380 0.61 24.49 -6.31
N ALA A 381 0.02 24.19 -7.47
CA ALA A 381 -1.12 23.28 -7.55
C ALA A 381 -0.74 21.88 -7.03
N THR A 382 -1.47 21.38 -6.03
CA THR A 382 -1.38 19.99 -5.63
C THR A 382 -2.30 19.13 -6.52
N GLN A 383 -2.06 17.83 -6.53
CA GLN A 383 -2.87 16.87 -7.28
C GLN A 383 -4.35 16.90 -6.84
N PHE A 384 -5.29 16.52 -7.71
CA PHE A 384 -6.68 16.34 -7.28
C PHE A 384 -6.86 15.08 -6.44
N ALA A 385 -7.81 15.11 -5.51
CA ALA A 385 -8.05 14.01 -4.56
C ALA A 385 -8.29 12.65 -5.25
N VAL A 386 -9.01 12.62 -6.38
CA VAL A 386 -9.29 11.38 -7.14
C VAL A 386 -8.05 10.84 -7.84
N GLU A 387 -7.17 11.71 -8.33
CA GLU A 387 -5.93 11.26 -8.97
C GLU A 387 -5.05 10.58 -7.93
N ALA A 388 -4.85 11.21 -6.77
CA ALA A 388 -4.12 10.63 -5.65
C ALA A 388 -4.78 9.34 -5.14
N ALA A 389 -6.11 9.29 -5.12
CA ALA A 389 -6.83 8.07 -4.74
C ALA A 389 -6.71 6.95 -5.78
N ASN A 390 -6.72 7.26 -7.07
CA ASN A 390 -6.49 6.31 -8.16
C ASN A 390 -5.06 5.77 -8.12
N GLU A 391 -4.06 6.63 -7.85
CA GLU A 391 -2.67 6.21 -7.66
C GLU A 391 -2.52 5.27 -6.46
N LYS A 392 -3.17 5.60 -5.33
CA LYS A 392 -3.21 4.72 -4.16
C LYS A 392 -3.88 3.38 -4.48
N ALA A 393 -4.99 3.40 -5.21
CA ALA A 393 -5.68 2.19 -5.64
C ALA A 393 -4.81 1.34 -6.57
N ALA A 394 -4.07 1.95 -7.50
CA ALA A 394 -3.17 1.26 -8.43
C ALA A 394 -1.98 0.63 -7.69
N SER A 395 -1.40 1.35 -6.72
CA SER A 395 -0.34 0.82 -5.86
C SER A 395 -0.80 -0.41 -5.06
N LEU A 396 -2.01 -0.36 -4.50
CA LEU A 396 -2.59 -1.49 -3.79
C LEU A 396 -2.93 -2.63 -4.74
N LEU A 397 -3.52 -2.34 -5.91
CA LEU A 397 -3.84 -3.34 -6.92
C LEU A 397 -2.59 -4.11 -7.36
N ALA A 398 -1.45 -3.46 -7.57
CA ALA A 398 -0.19 -4.13 -7.93
C ALA A 398 0.27 -5.18 -6.91
N THR A 399 -0.18 -5.07 -5.66
CA THR A 399 0.05 -6.06 -4.61
C THR A 399 -1.07 -7.09 -4.55
N GLU A 400 -2.33 -6.64 -4.63
CA GLU A 400 -3.53 -7.45 -4.46
C GLU A 400 -3.84 -8.36 -5.65
N CYS A 401 -3.44 -7.98 -6.87
CA CYS A 401 -3.60 -8.81 -8.07
C CYS A 401 -2.60 -9.98 -8.14
N SER A 402 -1.75 -10.12 -7.13
CA SER A 402 -0.79 -11.22 -7.08
C SER A 402 -1.48 -12.50 -6.61
N VAL A 403 -1.50 -13.52 -7.46
CA VAL A 403 -1.95 -14.87 -7.11
C VAL A 403 -0.85 -15.59 -6.33
N ILE A 404 -1.26 -16.36 -5.33
CA ILE A 404 -0.33 -17.14 -4.51
C ILE A 404 -0.27 -18.57 -5.06
N ARG A 405 0.91 -18.98 -5.52
CA ARG A 405 1.24 -20.39 -5.78
C ARG A 405 2.13 -20.94 -4.67
N ARG A 406 1.80 -22.13 -4.16
CA ARG A 406 2.48 -22.81 -3.06
C ARG A 406 2.86 -24.25 -3.45
N PRO A 407 4.04 -24.43 -4.07
CA PRO A 407 4.61 -25.75 -4.21
C PRO A 407 5.14 -26.24 -2.85
N ILE A 408 4.88 -27.50 -2.54
CA ILE A 408 5.42 -28.20 -1.38
C ILE A 408 6.28 -29.34 -1.91
N ILE A 409 7.59 -29.26 -1.62
CA ILE A 409 8.56 -30.30 -1.97
C ILE A 409 9.07 -30.98 -0.70
N THR A 410 9.54 -32.22 -0.83
CA THR A 410 10.33 -32.87 0.22
C THR A 410 11.77 -33.02 -0.26
N ALA A 411 12.73 -32.52 0.53
CA ALA A 411 14.14 -32.58 0.18
C ALA A 411 15.00 -33.07 1.35
N ILE A 412 16.12 -33.73 1.09
CA ILE A 412 17.13 -34.05 2.12
C ILE A 412 17.70 -32.76 2.71
N TYR A 413 18.04 -32.77 4.01
CA TYR A 413 18.55 -31.61 4.74
C TYR A 413 19.61 -30.79 3.95
N ASN A 414 19.35 -29.49 3.85
CA ASN A 414 20.25 -28.52 3.23
C ASN A 414 20.50 -27.35 4.20
N PRO A 415 21.73 -27.19 4.73
CA PRO A 415 22.02 -26.14 5.70
C PRO A 415 21.99 -24.72 5.13
N SER A 416 21.96 -24.56 3.80
CA SER A 416 21.82 -23.23 3.16
C SER A 416 20.37 -22.81 2.93
N ALA A 417 19.40 -23.70 3.16
CA ALA A 417 17.99 -23.37 3.07
C ALA A 417 17.52 -22.79 4.41
N ASP A 418 16.99 -21.57 4.38
CA ASP A 418 16.38 -20.91 5.53
C ASP A 418 14.99 -20.39 5.17
N VAL A 419 14.12 -20.23 6.17
CA VAL A 419 12.83 -19.57 5.96
C VAL A 419 13.11 -18.14 5.48
N TYR A 420 12.34 -17.67 4.50
CA TYR A 420 12.55 -16.44 3.74
C TYR A 420 13.70 -16.44 2.71
N SER A 421 14.52 -17.48 2.60
CA SER A 421 15.46 -17.61 1.47
C SER A 421 14.71 -17.71 0.14
N ALA A 422 15.26 -17.08 -0.90
CA ALA A 422 14.78 -17.27 -2.26
C ALA A 422 15.52 -18.44 -2.92
N CYS A 423 14.80 -19.24 -3.69
CA CYS A 423 15.34 -20.41 -4.36
C CYS A 423 14.75 -20.57 -5.77
N ALA A 424 15.46 -21.32 -6.62
CA ALA A 424 14.94 -21.79 -7.90
C ALA A 424 14.59 -23.28 -7.80
N ILE A 425 13.60 -23.72 -8.58
CA ILE A 425 13.14 -25.12 -8.61
C ILE A 425 13.09 -25.55 -10.07
N ARG A 426 13.81 -26.62 -10.39
CA ARG A 426 13.93 -27.18 -11.74
C ARG A 426 13.65 -28.67 -11.67
N LEU A 427 12.37 -29.01 -11.66
CA LEU A 427 11.86 -30.37 -11.62
C LEU A 427 11.04 -30.64 -12.90
N PRO A 428 11.70 -30.73 -14.07
CA PRO A 428 11.00 -30.88 -15.34
C PRO A 428 10.21 -32.20 -15.45
N SER A 429 10.58 -33.26 -14.73
CA SER A 429 9.85 -34.54 -14.76
C SER A 429 8.42 -34.44 -14.23
N VAL A 430 8.14 -33.44 -13.39
CA VAL A 430 6.81 -33.16 -12.82
C VAL A 430 6.24 -31.81 -13.29
N GLY A 431 6.83 -31.19 -14.33
CA GLY A 431 6.33 -29.98 -14.95
C GLY A 431 6.51 -28.69 -14.15
N ILE A 432 7.45 -28.66 -13.19
CA ILE A 432 7.70 -27.48 -12.35
C ILE A 432 9.06 -26.88 -12.67
N GLU A 433 9.02 -25.68 -13.25
CA GLU A 433 10.19 -24.85 -13.48
C GLU A 433 9.93 -23.44 -12.95
N LEU A 434 10.38 -23.21 -11.72
CA LEU A 434 10.22 -21.94 -11.02
C LEU A 434 11.57 -21.26 -10.95
N ALA A 435 11.72 -20.19 -11.72
CA ALA A 435 12.93 -19.37 -11.70
C ALA A 435 13.18 -18.75 -10.32
N ARG A 436 12.11 -18.47 -9.56
CA ARG A 436 12.21 -17.88 -8.23
C ARG A 436 10.96 -18.16 -7.37
N ALA A 437 11.19 -18.72 -6.19
CA ALA A 437 10.21 -18.86 -5.12
C ALA A 437 10.87 -18.48 -3.78
N CYS A 438 10.09 -18.25 -2.73
CA CYS A 438 10.59 -18.04 -1.37
C CYS A 438 10.13 -19.16 -0.46
N ILE A 439 11.03 -19.62 0.41
CA ILE A 439 10.68 -20.59 1.46
C ILE A 439 9.78 -19.90 2.49
N ARG A 440 8.57 -20.41 2.67
CA ARG A 440 7.58 -19.91 3.62
C ARG A 440 7.62 -20.66 4.95
N LYS A 441 7.78 -21.98 4.87
CA LYS A 441 7.83 -22.90 6.01
C LYS A 441 8.75 -24.06 5.66
N MET A 442 9.46 -24.57 6.66
CA MET A 442 10.20 -25.82 6.58
C MET A 442 9.89 -26.66 7.80
N ASP A 443 9.48 -27.91 7.57
CA ASP A 443 9.34 -28.92 8.61
C ASP A 443 10.47 -29.93 8.43
N LEU A 444 11.39 -29.99 9.41
CA LEU A 444 12.49 -30.94 9.42
C LEU A 444 12.11 -32.14 10.30
N GLU A 445 12.09 -33.32 9.70
CA GLU A 445 11.90 -34.57 10.45
C GLU A 445 13.26 -35.14 10.86
N LEU A 446 13.45 -35.40 12.15
CA LEU A 446 14.69 -35.99 12.69
C LEU A 446 14.69 -37.52 12.53
N SER A 447 14.54 -37.99 11.30
CA SER A 447 14.62 -39.39 10.89
C SER A 447 15.80 -39.61 9.93
N MET A 448 15.96 -40.83 9.42
CA MET A 448 17.04 -41.16 8.48
C MET A 448 17.05 -40.20 7.29
N GLY A 449 18.19 -39.56 7.03
CA GLY A 449 18.33 -38.57 5.94
C GLY A 449 17.77 -37.18 6.25
N CYS A 450 17.14 -36.99 7.41
CA CYS A 450 16.62 -35.69 7.88
C CYS A 450 15.79 -34.96 6.80
N PRO A 451 14.67 -35.56 6.33
CA PRO A 451 13.88 -34.97 5.26
C PRO A 451 13.26 -33.65 5.73
N MET A 452 13.32 -32.66 4.85
CA MET A 452 12.72 -31.34 4.98
C MET A 452 11.52 -31.25 4.05
N ARG A 453 10.34 -31.08 4.63
CA ARG A 453 9.16 -30.64 3.87
C ARG A 453 9.20 -29.12 3.77
N ILE A 454 9.38 -28.62 2.55
CA ILE A 454 9.56 -27.19 2.27
C ILE A 454 8.31 -26.67 1.58
N GLU A 455 7.59 -25.77 2.25
CA GLU A 455 6.51 -25.00 1.64
C GLU A 455 7.10 -23.75 1.02
N LEU A 456 6.92 -23.62 -0.28
CA LEU A 456 7.39 -22.51 -1.07
C LEU A 456 6.22 -21.57 -1.32
N ARG A 457 6.52 -20.30 -1.55
CA ARG A 457 5.54 -19.29 -1.93
C ARG A 457 6.11 -18.42 -3.03
N MET A 458 5.31 -18.20 -4.05
CA MET A 458 5.58 -17.19 -5.05
C MET A 458 4.33 -16.37 -5.34
N TYR A 459 4.57 -15.11 -5.70
CA TYR A 459 3.56 -14.21 -6.21
C TYR A 459 3.61 -14.29 -7.73
N MET A 460 2.51 -14.75 -8.33
CA MET A 460 2.34 -14.68 -9.76
C MET A 460 1.63 -13.37 -10.07
N ARG A 461 2.26 -12.54 -10.89
CA ARG A 461 1.64 -11.34 -11.46
C ARG A 461 1.29 -11.66 -12.91
N GLY A 462 0.07 -11.33 -13.30
CA GLY A 462 -0.39 -11.42 -14.69
C GLY A 462 0.23 -10.36 -15.57
#